data_AF-A0A6C0K5T5-F1
#
_entry.id   AF-A0A6C0K5T5-F1
#
_cell.length_a   1.000
_cell.length_b   1.000
_cell.length_c   1.000
_cell.angle_alpha   90.00
_cell.angle_beta   90.00
_cell.angle_gamma   90.00
#
_symmetry.space_group_name_H-M   'P 1'
#
loop_
_entity.id
_entity.type
_entity.pdbx_description
1 polymer ?
#
loop_
_entity_poly.entity_id
_entity_poly.type
_entity_poly.pdbx_seq_one_letter_code
_entity_poly.pdbx_strand_id
1 'polypeptide(L)' 'MDSIMATRKVQRNKRRSTRNKRKGSPWTAFVKKIHNEMKRKDKNASLGDAMKEASKRKKEMKH' A
#
# COMPACT_ATOMS: atom_id res chain seq x y z
N MET A 1 -0.88 15.98 52.45
CA MET A 1 0.22 16.23 51.49
C MET A 1 0.90 14.88 51.28
N ASP A 2 1.38 14.61 50.06
CA ASP A 2 1.87 13.32 49.48
C ASP A 2 0.77 12.54 48.74
N SER A 3 0.30 12.97 47.55
CA SER A 3 1.00 13.12 46.26
C SER A 3 1.29 11.79 45.54
N ILE A 4 0.92 11.78 44.25
CA ILE A 4 1.39 10.94 43.14
C ILE A 4 0.61 9.64 42.84
N MET A 5 -0.46 9.83 42.06
CA MET A 5 -0.76 9.12 40.81
C MET A 5 0.12 7.89 40.48
N ALA A 6 -0.44 6.69 40.59
CA ALA A 6 0.00 5.53 39.81
C ALA A 6 -1.09 5.16 38.80
N THR A 7 -1.22 5.96 37.73
CA THR A 7 -2.00 5.58 36.55
C THR A 7 -1.33 4.35 35.93
N ARG A 8 -1.93 3.17 36.14
CA ARG A 8 -1.49 1.92 35.53
C ARG A 8 -1.67 2.03 34.02
N LYS A 9 -0.63 2.51 33.34
CA LYS A 9 -0.55 2.63 31.88
C LYS A 9 -0.63 1.21 31.30
N VAL A 10 -1.83 0.78 30.93
CA VAL A 10 -2.05 -0.49 30.21
C VAL A 10 -1.33 -0.36 28.87
N GLN A 11 -0.11 -0.88 28.82
CA GLN A 11 0.70 -0.95 27.61
C GLN A 11 0.00 -1.92 26.66
N ARG A 12 -0.89 -1.39 25.83
CA ARG A 12 -1.57 -2.11 24.76
C ARG A 12 -0.48 -2.67 23.84
N ASN A 13 -0.15 -3.94 24.05
CA ASN A 13 0.81 -4.67 23.25
C ASN A 13 0.23 -4.84 21.84
N LYS A 14 0.48 -3.87 20.97
CA LYS A 14 0.06 -3.86 19.57
C LYS A 14 0.89 -4.93 18.86
N ARG A 15 0.44 -6.19 18.94
CA ARG A 15 1.01 -7.33 18.20
C ARG A 15 1.14 -6.93 16.74
N ARG A 16 2.33 -6.48 16.34
CA ARG A 16 2.66 -6.23 14.94
C ARG A 16 2.72 -7.61 14.31
N SER A 17 1.63 -8.00 13.66
CA SER A 17 1.65 -9.12 12.72
C SER A 17 2.70 -8.78 11.66
N THR A 18 3.90 -9.33 11.81
CA THR A 18 4.91 -9.34 10.75
C THR A 18 4.44 -10.37 9.73
N ARG A 19 3.33 -10.06 9.06
CA ARG A 19 2.83 -10.84 7.93
C ARG A 19 3.93 -10.78 6.90
N ASN A 20 4.66 -11.88 6.76
CA ASN A 20 5.74 -12.07 5.81
C ASN A 20 5.16 -11.88 4.40
N LYS A 21 5.05 -10.61 3.96
CA LYS A 21 4.56 -10.25 2.63
C LYS A 21 5.68 -10.68 1.69
N ARG A 22 5.43 -11.75 0.94
CA ARG A 22 6.26 -12.15 -0.21
C ARG A 22 6.62 -10.89 -1.00
N LYS A 23 7.90 -10.73 -1.34
CA LYS A 23 8.36 -9.57 -2.13
C LYS A 23 7.46 -9.46 -3.35
N GLY A 24 6.80 -8.31 -3.51
CA GLY A 24 5.87 -8.10 -4.61
C GLY A 24 6.60 -8.27 -5.94
N SER A 25 5.94 -8.86 -6.94
CA SER A 25 6.50 -8.95 -8.29
C SER A 25 6.77 -7.55 -8.85
N PRO A 26 7.84 -7.34 -9.65
CA PRO A 26 8.08 -6.08 -10.37
C PRO A 26 6.85 -5.62 -11.17
N TRP A 27 6.11 -6.57 -11.74
CA TRP A 27 4.85 -6.30 -12.45
C TRP A 27 3.79 -5.68 -11.53
N THR A 28 3.61 -6.24 -10.33
CA THR A 28 2.64 -5.71 -9.36
C THR A 28 3.05 -4.32 -8.87
N ALA A 29 4.34 -4.04 -8.72
CA ALA A 29 4.81 -2.70 -8.36
C ALA A 29 4.50 -1.69 -9.46
N PHE A 30 4.69 -2.08 -10.72
CA PHE A 30 4.38 -1.26 -11.88
C PHE A 30 2.88 -0.94 -11.99
N VAL A 31 2.01 -1.96 -11.87
CA VAL A 31 0.56 -1.76 -11.88
C VAL A 31 0.11 -0.86 -10.73
N LYS A 32 0.69 -1.02 -9.53
CA LYS A 32 0.39 -0.13 -8.39
C LYS A 32 0.78 1.32 -8.66
N LYS A 33 1.91 1.57 -9.32
CA LYS A 33 2.35 2.92 -9.68
C LYS A 33 1.31 3.57 -10.60
N ILE A 34 0.90 2.87 -11.66
CA ILE A 34 -0.11 3.35 -12.63
C ILE A 34 -1.46 3.55 -11.97
N HIS A 35 -1.90 2.59 -11.16
CA HIS A 35 -3.15 2.70 -10.43
C HIS A 35 -3.15 3.92 -9.50
N ASN A 36 -2.05 4.20 -8.80
CA ASN A 36 -1.94 5.40 -7.96
C ASN A 36 -1.94 6.70 -8.81
N GLU A 37 -1.27 6.70 -9.97
CA GLU A 37 -1.31 7.82 -10.91
C GLU A 37 -2.73 8.08 -11.42
N MET A 38 -3.46 7.03 -11.78
CA MET A 38 -4.85 7.14 -12.21
C MET A 38 -5.77 7.56 -11.06
N LYS A 39 -5.63 7.01 -9.85
CA LYS A 39 -6.43 7.42 -8.69
C LYS A 39 -6.21 8.86 -8.27
N ARG A 40 -5.04 9.43 -8.58
CA ARG A 40 -4.75 10.86 -8.38
C ARG A 40 -5.54 11.75 -9.33
N LYS A 41 -5.81 11.27 -10.56
CA LYS A 41 -6.61 11.98 -11.55
C LYS A 41 -8.11 11.72 -11.32
N ASP A 42 -8.48 10.45 -11.24
CA ASP A 42 -9.85 9.99 -11.06
C ASP A 42 -9.94 9.04 -9.86
N LYS A 43 -10.61 9.48 -8.79
CA LYS A 43 -10.77 8.68 -7.56
C LYS A 43 -11.52 7.34 -7.81
N ASN A 44 -12.28 7.29 -8.90
CA ASN A 44 -13.05 6.13 -9.35
C ASN A 44 -12.27 5.19 -10.27
N ALA A 45 -10.98 5.47 -10.54
CA ALA A 45 -10.17 4.64 -11.40
C ALA A 45 -10.11 3.19 -10.87
N SER A 46 -10.45 2.23 -11.74
CA SER A 46 -10.48 0.82 -11.43
C SER A 46 -9.12 0.16 -11.63
N LEU A 47 -8.86 -0.91 -10.87
CA LEU A 47 -7.66 -1.74 -11.05
C LEU A 47 -7.62 -2.38 -12.45
N GLY A 48 -8.78 -2.69 -13.04
CA GLY A 48 -8.88 -3.27 -14.38
C GLY A 48 -8.30 -2.35 -15.46
N ASP A 49 -8.61 -1.05 -15.38
CA ASP A 49 -8.08 -0.05 -16.31
C ASP A 49 -6.58 0.15 -16.10
N ALA A 50 -6.13 0.07 -14.84
CA ALA A 50 -4.72 0.17 -14.50
C ALA A 50 -3.90 -0.94 -15.13
N MET A 51 -4.44 -2.16 -15.15
CA MET A 51 -3.78 -3.32 -15.75
C MET A 51 -3.73 -3.23 -17.28
N LYS A 52 -4.77 -2.71 -17.92
CA LYS A 52 -4.79 -2.47 -19.38
C LYS A 52 -3.74 -1.44 -19.76
N GLU A 53 -3.66 -0.33 -19.03
CA GLU A 53 -2.69 0.73 -19.30
C GLU A 53 -1.26 0.30 -18.98
N ALA A 54 -1.05 -0.47 -17.89
CA ALA A 54 0.22 -1.10 -17.59
C ALA A 54 0.67 -2.05 -18.71
N SER A 55 -0.25 -2.83 -19.28
CA SER A 55 0.09 -3.76 -20.36
C SER A 55 0.50 -3.02 -21.63
N LYS A 56 -0.15 -1.90 -21.95
CA LYS A 56 0.23 -1.03 -23.08
C LYS A 56 1.63 -0.44 -22.89
N ARG A 57 1.90 0.21 -21.75
CA ARG A 57 3.23 0.77 -21.44
C ARG A 57 4.34 -0.29 -21.43
N LYS A 58 4.05 -1.50 -20.94
CA LYS A 58 5.02 -2.62 -20.97
C LYS A 58 5.31 -3.09 -22.40
N LYS A 59 4.31 -3.08 -23.29
CA LYS A 59 4.47 -3.43 -24.70
C LYS A 59 5.33 -2.40 -25.44
N GLU A 60 5.11 -1.11 -25.16
CA GLU A 60 5.89 -0.01 -25.71
C GLU A 60 7.36 -0.03 -25.24
N MET A 61 7.62 -0.49 -24.01
CA MET A 61 8.99 -0.67 -23.49
C MET A 61 9.77 -1.84 -24.11
N LYS A 62 9.11 -2.78 -24.79
CA LYS A 62 9.75 -3.99 -25.34
C LYS A 62 10.08 -3.86 -26.83
N HIS A 63 9.83 -2.69 -27.43
CA HIS A 63 10.14 -2.42 -28.83
C HIS A 63 11.32 -1.46 -28.94
#